data_AF-A0A3D0X3P8-F1
#
_entry.id   AF-A0A3D0X3P8-F1
#
_cell.length_a   1.000
_cell.length_b   1.000
_cell.length_c   1.000
_cell.angle_alpha   90.00
_cell.angle_beta   90.00
_cell.angle_gamma   90.00
#
_symmetry.space_group_name_H-M   'P 1'
#
loop_
_entity.id
_entity.type
_entity.pdbx_description
1 polymer ?
#
loop_
_entity_poly.entity_id
_entity_poly.type
_entity_poly.pdbx_seq_one_letter_code
_entity_poly.pdbx_strand_id
1 'polypeptide(L)'
;SLMLIGVILGRAVCGFLCPFGLFQELLHKIPSPKRVLLWKKLIYVKYVILLLFVVLLPVVSMNYAGIGEPAFCEYICPAGTLEGGIPLLLARHELRAAAGGLFLWKMGILLAVIGGCILTERFFCKVLCPLGAIYGLLNRFSVYHLSVDRNKCTSCGTCMRNCPMEINPAVHPDSAECIRCGKCTGKCPEKAIGMIWGK
;
A
#
# COMPACT_ATOMS: atom_id res chain seq x y z
N SER A 1 7.62 -16.74 13.63
CA SER A 1 7.32 -17.38 12.32
C SER A 1 6.71 -16.45 11.27
N LEU A 2 5.82 -15.49 11.60
CA LEU A 2 5.24 -14.54 10.62
C LEU A 2 6.22 -13.49 10.04
N MET A 3 7.21 -13.04 10.80
CA MET A 3 8.18 -12.04 10.31
C MET A 3 9.08 -12.59 9.19
N LEU A 4 9.43 -13.89 9.22
CA LEU A 4 10.17 -14.55 8.15
C LEU A 4 9.39 -14.56 6.83
N ILE A 5 8.08 -14.83 6.90
CA ILE A 5 7.19 -14.80 5.73
C ILE A 5 7.12 -13.40 5.13
N GLY A 6 7.04 -12.36 5.98
CA GLY A 6 7.05 -10.96 5.55
C GLY A 6 8.35 -10.53 4.87
N VAL A 7 9.50 -11.00 5.35
CA VAL A 7 10.81 -10.72 4.74
C VAL A 7 10.98 -11.46 3.41
N ILE A 8 10.54 -12.72 3.33
CA ILE A 8 10.68 -13.56 2.13
C ILE A 8 9.75 -13.11 1.00
N LEU A 9 8.53 -12.67 1.33
CA LEU A 9 7.53 -12.23 0.35
C LEU A 9 7.62 -10.73 0.04
N GLY A 10 8.21 -9.93 0.93
CA GLY A 10 8.34 -8.48 0.75
C GLY A 10 6.97 -7.81 0.52
N ARG A 11 6.86 -7.01 -0.55
CA ARG A 11 5.62 -6.28 -0.87
C ARG A 11 4.51 -7.16 -1.46
N ALA A 12 4.75 -8.44 -1.71
CA ALA A 12 3.70 -9.38 -2.13
C ALA A 12 2.61 -9.54 -1.06
N VAL A 13 2.96 -9.39 0.23
CA VAL A 13 2.00 -9.45 1.34
C VAL A 13 0.91 -8.36 1.19
N CYS A 14 1.27 -7.15 0.76
CA CYS A 14 0.29 -6.09 0.49
C CYS A 14 -0.61 -6.39 -0.71
N GLY A 15 -0.16 -7.26 -1.63
CA GLY A 15 -0.93 -7.73 -2.77
C GLY A 15 -1.98 -8.77 -2.40
N PHE A 16 -1.58 -9.77 -1.61
CA PHE A 16 -2.37 -10.98 -1.36
C PHE A 16 -3.00 -11.08 0.04
N LEU A 17 -2.35 -10.54 1.08
CA LEU A 17 -2.76 -10.75 2.48
C LEU A 17 -3.52 -9.56 3.07
N CYS A 18 -3.34 -8.35 2.54
CA CYS A 18 -3.91 -7.15 3.13
C CYS A 18 -5.41 -6.99 2.79
N PRO A 19 -6.32 -7.06 3.78
CA PRO A 19 -7.76 -6.88 3.53
C PRO A 19 -8.07 -5.47 3.04
N PHE A 20 -7.38 -4.45 3.57
CA PHE A 20 -7.50 -3.08 3.11
C PHE A 20 -7.15 -2.92 1.62
N GLY A 21 -6.17 -3.68 1.13
CA GLY A 21 -5.81 -3.68 -0.30
C GLY A 21 -6.98 -4.10 -1.18
N LEU A 22 -7.72 -5.16 -0.78
CA LEU A 22 -8.92 -5.62 -1.47
C LEU A 22 -10.03 -4.57 -1.43
N PHE A 23 -10.24 -3.92 -0.28
CA PHE A 23 -11.21 -2.82 -0.17
C PHE A 23 -10.90 -1.68 -1.13
N GLN A 24 -9.63 -1.29 -1.28
CA GLN A 24 -9.24 -0.26 -2.25
C GLN A 24 -9.49 -0.67 -3.70
N GLU A 25 -9.27 -1.94 -4.04
CA GLU A 25 -9.56 -2.46 -5.38
C GLU A 25 -11.06 -2.51 -5.67
N LEU A 26 -11.86 -2.84 -4.66
CA LEU A 26 -13.32 -2.81 -4.75
C LEU A 26 -13.85 -1.38 -4.92
N LEU A 27 -13.33 -0.42 -4.15
CA LEU A 27 -13.69 1.00 -4.29
C LEU A 27 -13.31 1.56 -5.66
N HIS A 28 -12.19 1.14 -6.24
CA HIS A 28 -11.79 1.57 -7.58
C HIS A 28 -12.67 0.99 -8.70
N LYS A 29 -13.49 -0.03 -8.41
CA LYS A 29 -14.46 -0.58 -9.36
C LYS A 29 -15.67 0.34 -9.56
N ILE A 30 -15.88 1.31 -8.66
CA ILE A 30 -16.94 2.32 -8.79
C ILE A 30 -16.68 3.17 -10.05
N PRO A 31 -17.68 3.37 -10.92
CA PRO A 31 -17.52 4.14 -12.15
C PRO A 31 -17.28 5.62 -11.82
N SER A 32 -16.03 6.06 -11.93
CA SER A 32 -15.56 7.42 -11.65
C SER A 32 -14.57 7.88 -12.72
N PRO A 33 -14.27 9.20 -12.85
CA PRO A 33 -13.23 9.68 -13.75
C PRO A 33 -11.86 9.22 -13.23
N LYS A 34 -11.40 8.07 -13.72
CA LYS A 34 -10.13 7.44 -13.30
C LYS A 34 -8.96 8.35 -13.69
N ARG A 35 -8.22 8.84 -12.70
CA ARG A 35 -6.96 9.56 -12.93
C ARG A 35 -5.82 8.56 -12.77
N VAL A 36 -5.21 8.19 -13.89
CA VAL A 36 -4.16 7.15 -14.02
C VAL A 36 -2.73 7.70 -13.96
N LEU A 37 -2.55 8.88 -13.36
CA LEU A 37 -1.23 9.49 -13.21
C LEU A 37 -1.13 10.15 -11.83
N LEU A 38 -1.02 9.31 -10.81
CA LEU A 38 -0.60 9.81 -9.51
C LEU A 38 0.77 10.47 -9.68
N TRP A 39 0.89 11.74 -9.29
CA TRP A 39 2.13 12.50 -9.46
C TRP A 39 3.26 11.72 -8.80
N LYS A 40 4.30 11.33 -9.54
CA LYS A 40 5.41 10.51 -9.03
C LYS A 40 6.02 11.05 -7.73
N LYS A 41 5.89 12.36 -7.49
CA LYS A 41 6.27 13.05 -6.24
C LYS A 41 5.46 12.61 -5.01
N LEU A 42 4.18 12.29 -5.15
CA LEU A 42 3.33 11.83 -4.04
C LEU A 42 3.77 10.48 -3.47
N ILE A 43 4.45 9.64 -4.26
CA ILE A 43 5.02 8.38 -3.77
C ILE A 43 6.10 8.64 -2.71
N TYR A 44 6.74 9.82 -2.71
CA TYR A 44 7.74 10.16 -1.69
C TYR A 44 7.12 10.44 -0.31
N VAL A 45 5.83 10.78 -0.25
CA VAL A 45 5.12 11.10 0.99
C VAL A 45 5.19 9.95 1.99
N LYS A 46 5.08 8.70 1.54
CA LYS A 46 5.16 7.54 2.46
C LYS A 46 6.54 7.42 3.12
N TYR A 47 7.62 7.85 2.47
CA TYR A 47 8.97 7.82 3.04
C TYR A 47 9.14 8.95 4.06
N VAL A 48 8.54 10.11 3.81
CA VAL A 48 8.44 11.20 4.79
C VAL A 48 7.63 10.75 6.01
N ILE A 49 6.48 10.11 5.80
CA ILE A 49 5.64 9.56 6.87
C ILE A 49 6.40 8.49 7.64
N LEU A 50 7.13 7.59 6.96
CA LEU A 50 7.95 6.59 7.62
C LEU A 50 9.03 7.24 8.50
N LEU A 51 9.77 8.21 7.98
CA LEU A 51 10.80 8.89 8.74
C LEU A 51 10.21 9.67 9.93
N LEU A 52 9.09 10.37 9.74
CA LEU A 52 8.48 11.19 10.79
C LEU A 52 7.74 10.34 11.84
N PHE A 53 6.86 9.43 11.43
CA PHE A 53 5.97 8.71 12.34
C PHE A 53 6.53 7.40 12.87
N VAL A 54 7.46 6.77 12.15
CA VAL A 54 8.04 5.46 12.54
C VAL A 54 9.45 5.60 13.08
N VAL A 55 10.21 6.63 12.68
CA VAL A 55 11.58 6.86 13.18
C VAL A 55 11.61 8.00 14.20
N LEU A 56 11.13 9.18 13.84
CA LEU A 56 11.28 10.38 14.67
C LEU A 56 10.42 10.34 15.94
N LEU A 57 9.13 9.98 15.82
CA LEU A 57 8.21 9.93 16.96
C LEU A 57 8.61 8.91 18.03
N PRO A 58 8.98 7.66 17.69
CA PRO A 58 9.49 6.72 18.68
C PRO A 58 10.78 7.20 19.34
N VAL A 59 11.71 7.80 18.58
CA VAL A 59 12.94 8.36 19.16
C VAL A 59 12.65 9.48 20.17
N VAL A 60 11.60 10.27 19.94
CA VAL A 60 11.16 11.31 20.90
C VAL A 60 10.36 10.70 22.08
N SER A 61 9.59 9.64 21.85
CA SER A 61 8.74 8.99 22.88
C SER A 61 9.43 7.87 23.69
N MET A 62 10.64 7.46 23.29
CA MET A 62 11.50 6.47 23.98
C MET A 62 11.87 6.87 25.43
N ASN A 63 11.45 8.05 25.90
CA ASN A 63 11.60 8.46 27.28
C ASN A 63 10.54 7.88 28.26
N TYR A 64 9.44 7.24 27.82
CA TYR A 64 8.40 6.84 28.80
C TYR A 64 7.73 5.46 28.67
N ALA A 65 7.74 4.78 27.54
CA ALA A 65 7.17 3.42 27.47
C ALA A 65 7.82 2.64 26.32
N GLY A 66 8.59 1.61 26.66
CA GLY A 66 9.43 0.83 25.74
C GLY A 66 8.72 0.04 24.63
N ILE A 67 7.44 0.31 24.33
CA ILE A 67 6.75 -0.16 23.12
C ILE A 67 5.73 0.93 22.73
N GLY A 68 6.17 1.95 22.00
CA GLY A 68 5.27 2.96 21.46
C GLY A 68 4.36 2.33 20.41
N GLU A 69 3.05 2.37 20.62
CA GLU A 69 2.09 2.10 19.55
C GLU A 69 2.47 3.00 18.36
N PRO A 70 2.54 2.46 17.13
CA PRO A 70 2.97 3.28 15.99
C PRO A 70 2.00 4.45 15.85
N ALA A 71 2.49 5.68 16.04
CA ALA A 71 1.69 6.90 15.95
C ALA A 71 0.92 7.01 14.62
N PHE A 72 1.40 6.33 13.58
CA PHE A 72 0.65 6.17 12.35
C PHE A 72 -0.70 5.46 12.54
N CYS A 73 -0.76 4.37 13.31
CA CYS A 73 -1.99 3.63 13.60
C CYS A 73 -2.96 4.43 14.47
N GLU A 74 -2.43 5.27 15.36
CA GLU A 74 -3.24 6.11 16.23
C GLU A 74 -3.80 7.35 15.52
N TYR A 75 -3.04 8.00 14.63
CA TYR A 75 -3.41 9.32 14.10
C TYR A 75 -3.78 9.35 12.61
N ILE A 76 -3.24 8.45 11.78
CA ILE A 76 -3.32 8.56 10.31
C ILE A 76 -3.93 7.33 9.64
N CYS A 77 -3.91 6.16 10.27
CA CYS A 77 -4.29 4.90 9.63
C CYS A 77 -5.81 4.83 9.37
N PRO A 78 -6.24 4.91 8.09
CA PRO A 78 -7.65 4.76 7.72
C PRO A 78 -8.12 3.32 7.93
N ALA A 79 -7.23 2.33 7.78
CA ALA A 79 -7.53 0.92 8.04
C ALA A 79 -7.85 0.68 9.53
N GLY A 80 -7.07 1.26 10.45
CA GLY A 80 -7.33 1.17 11.88
C GLY A 80 -8.64 1.84 12.29
N THR A 81 -9.00 2.96 11.64
CA THR A 81 -10.30 3.61 11.85
C THR A 81 -11.45 2.73 11.35
N LEU A 82 -11.30 2.12 10.16
CA LEU A 82 -12.35 1.32 9.53
C LEU A 82 -12.56 -0.04 10.22
N GLU A 83 -11.48 -0.77 10.50
CA GLU A 83 -11.51 -2.14 11.03
C GLU A 83 -11.61 -2.18 12.56
N GLY A 84 -11.01 -1.22 13.27
CA GLY A 84 -10.98 -1.17 14.73
C GLY A 84 -11.83 -0.05 15.33
N GLY A 85 -11.66 1.17 14.82
CA GLY A 85 -12.31 2.37 15.38
C GLY A 85 -13.83 2.34 15.31
N ILE A 86 -14.39 2.04 14.13
CA ILE A 86 -15.85 2.04 13.91
C ILE A 86 -16.55 0.94 14.74
N PRO A 87 -16.10 -0.33 14.74
CA PRO A 87 -16.73 -1.35 15.60
C PRO A 87 -16.64 -1.03 17.08
N LEU A 88 -15.51 -0.48 17.55
CA LEU A 88 -15.32 -0.13 18.95
C LEU A 88 -16.26 1.02 19.39
N LEU A 89 -16.45 2.02 18.53
CA LEU A 89 -17.38 3.14 18.77
C LEU A 89 -18.86 2.72 18.66
N LEU A 90 -19.17 1.75 17.80
CA LEU A 90 -20.50 1.15 17.72
C LEU A 90 -20.82 0.34 18.97
N ALA A 91 -19.84 -0.38 19.51
CA ALA A 91 -19.99 -1.23 20.69
C ALA A 91 -20.06 -0.47 22.02
N ARG A 92 -19.50 0.75 22.11
CA ARG A 92 -19.52 1.54 23.35
C ARG A 92 -20.05 2.95 23.13
N HIS A 93 -21.27 3.19 23.60
CA HIS A 93 -21.98 4.48 23.54
C HIS A 93 -21.23 5.60 24.29
N GLU A 94 -20.53 5.28 25.37
CA GLU A 94 -19.71 6.19 26.19
C GLU A 94 -18.55 6.84 25.40
N LEU A 95 -17.93 6.10 24.46
CA LEU A 95 -16.80 6.60 23.67
C LEU A 95 -17.22 7.55 22.54
N ARG A 96 -18.48 7.55 22.11
CA ARG A 96 -18.99 8.47 21.07
C ARG A 96 -18.97 9.92 21.54
N ALA A 97 -19.22 10.17 22.83
CA ALA A 97 -19.19 11.51 23.41
C ALA A 97 -17.75 12.03 23.59
N ALA A 98 -16.79 11.13 23.89
CA ALA A 98 -15.37 11.45 24.01
C ALA A 98 -14.61 11.49 22.67
N ALA A 99 -15.24 11.05 21.58
CA ALA A 99 -14.61 10.96 20.26
C ALA A 99 -14.14 12.32 19.72
N GLY A 100 -14.79 13.43 20.11
CA GLY A 100 -14.30 14.79 19.97
C GLY A 100 -13.70 15.18 18.60
N GLY A 101 -12.76 16.12 18.60
CA GLY A 101 -12.11 16.64 17.39
C GLY A 101 -11.16 15.65 16.70
N LEU A 102 -10.56 14.72 17.44
CA LEU A 102 -9.67 13.69 16.87
C LEU A 102 -10.44 12.73 15.96
N PHE A 103 -11.69 12.40 16.30
CA PHE A 103 -12.51 11.52 15.46
C PHE A 103 -12.97 12.21 14.18
N LEU A 104 -13.33 13.50 14.23
CA LEU A 104 -13.63 14.30 13.03
C LEU A 104 -12.43 14.35 12.08
N TRP A 105 -11.22 14.53 12.62
CA TRP A 105 -9.98 14.48 11.84
C TRP A 105 -9.76 13.12 11.19
N LYS A 106 -9.92 12.01 11.94
CA LYS A 106 -9.80 10.64 11.40
C LYS A 106 -10.82 10.35 10.31
N MET A 107 -12.07 10.77 10.50
CA MET A 107 -13.13 10.62 9.50
C MET A 107 -12.85 11.46 8.25
N GLY A 108 -12.28 12.67 8.41
CA GLY A 108 -11.81 13.49 7.30
C GLY A 108 -10.70 12.81 6.50
N ILE A 109 -9.69 12.25 7.17
CA ILE A 109 -8.63 11.46 6.51
C ILE A 109 -9.21 10.24 5.80
N LEU A 110 -10.12 9.51 6.46
CA LEU A 110 -10.77 8.33 5.88
C LEU A 110 -11.52 8.69 4.60
N LEU A 111 -12.34 9.75 4.62
CA LEU A 111 -13.07 10.24 3.43
C LEU A 111 -12.12 10.69 2.33
N ALA A 112 -11.05 11.42 2.66
CA ALA A 112 -10.04 11.85 1.70
C ALA A 112 -9.33 10.64 1.05
N VAL A 113 -8.98 9.63 1.85
CA VAL A 113 -8.37 8.39 1.33
C VAL A 113 -9.35 7.62 0.47
N ILE A 114 -10.62 7.48 0.87
CA ILE A 114 -11.66 6.83 0.07
C ILE A 114 -11.82 7.54 -1.27
N GLY A 115 -11.93 8.88 -1.27
CA GLY A 115 -11.97 9.68 -2.49
C GLY A 115 -10.74 9.45 -3.37
N GLY A 116 -9.55 9.41 -2.77
CA GLY A 116 -8.31 9.07 -3.47
C GLY A 116 -8.32 7.66 -4.06
N CYS A 117 -8.89 6.68 -3.37
CA CYS A 117 -8.99 5.29 -3.84
C CYS A 117 -9.97 5.12 -5.00
N ILE A 118 -11.03 5.92 -5.03
CA ILE A 118 -11.98 5.96 -6.15
C ILE A 118 -11.29 6.49 -7.41
N LEU A 119 -10.50 7.55 -7.28
CA LEU A 119 -9.79 8.17 -8.41
C LEU A 119 -8.58 7.34 -8.88
N THR A 120 -7.87 6.72 -7.94
CA THR A 120 -6.62 5.98 -8.18
C THR A 120 -6.62 4.67 -7.40
N GLU A 121 -6.44 3.55 -8.11
CA GLU A 121 -6.36 2.21 -7.49
C GLU A 121 -5.25 2.18 -6.42
N ARG A 122 -5.51 1.64 -5.23
CA ARG A 122 -4.52 1.48 -4.14
C ARG A 122 -3.80 2.77 -3.71
N PHE A 123 -4.48 3.93 -3.72
CA PHE A 123 -3.91 5.25 -3.34
C PHE A 123 -3.15 5.24 -1.99
N PHE A 124 -3.78 4.76 -0.92
CA PHE A 124 -3.15 4.68 0.41
C PHE A 124 -1.85 3.86 0.41
N CYS A 125 -1.85 2.68 -0.24
CA CYS A 125 -0.68 1.82 -0.33
C CYS A 125 0.47 2.45 -1.14
N LYS A 126 0.16 3.41 -2.01
CA LYS A 126 1.15 4.16 -2.82
C LYS A 126 1.71 5.39 -2.10
N VAL A 127 0.88 6.12 -1.34
CA VAL A 127 1.20 7.47 -0.85
C VAL A 127 1.39 7.54 0.66
N LEU A 128 0.62 6.76 1.43
CA LEU A 128 0.47 6.98 2.88
C LEU A 128 1.02 5.82 3.72
N CYS A 129 1.04 4.59 3.20
CA CYS A 129 1.37 3.40 3.97
C CYS A 129 2.90 3.29 4.25
N PRO A 130 3.35 3.43 5.52
CA PRO A 130 4.77 3.29 5.87
C PRO A 130 5.25 1.84 5.78
N LEU A 131 4.39 0.87 6.10
CA LEU A 131 4.71 -0.56 5.93
C LEU A 131 4.98 -0.89 4.46
N GLY A 132 4.25 -0.27 3.53
CA GLY A 132 4.50 -0.41 2.10
C GLY A 132 5.85 0.14 1.65
N ALA A 133 6.41 1.13 2.35
CA ALA A 133 7.76 1.60 2.12
C ALA A 133 8.80 0.59 2.61
N ILE A 134 8.67 0.09 3.85
CA ILE A 134 9.56 -0.93 4.43
C ILE A 134 9.57 -2.19 3.55
N TYR A 135 8.39 -2.74 3.23
CA TYR A 135 8.27 -3.93 2.39
C TYR A 135 8.71 -3.66 0.94
N GLY A 136 8.66 -2.41 0.48
CA GLY A 136 9.22 -2.00 -0.81
C GLY A 136 10.75 -2.10 -0.85
N LEU A 137 11.45 -1.73 0.23
CA LEU A 137 12.91 -1.93 0.32
C LEU A 137 13.26 -3.43 0.36
N LEU A 138 12.47 -4.23 1.07
CA LEU A 138 12.63 -5.69 1.13
C LEU A 138 12.31 -6.38 -0.20
N ASN A 139 11.64 -5.69 -1.14
CA ASN A 139 11.35 -6.24 -2.46
C ASN A 139 12.63 -6.64 -3.22
N ARG A 140 13.76 -5.95 -2.97
CA ARG A 140 15.05 -6.32 -3.58
C ARG A 140 15.55 -7.71 -3.13
N PHE A 141 15.15 -8.16 -1.96
CA PHE A 141 15.57 -9.43 -1.35
C PHE A 141 14.48 -10.52 -1.40
N SER A 142 13.25 -10.17 -1.80
CA SER A 142 12.11 -11.09 -1.84
C SER A 142 12.30 -12.12 -2.95
N VAL A 143 12.16 -13.41 -2.64
CA VAL A 143 12.42 -14.57 -3.53
C VAL A 143 11.55 -14.55 -4.81
N TYR A 144 10.43 -13.83 -4.80
CA TYR A 144 9.37 -13.95 -5.80
C TYR A 144 9.44 -12.88 -6.91
N HIS A 145 10.39 -12.93 -7.83
CA HIS A 145 10.62 -11.83 -8.77
C HIS A 145 9.78 -11.90 -10.07
N LEU A 146 9.61 -10.76 -10.73
CA LEU A 146 9.13 -10.74 -12.12
C LEU A 146 10.31 -10.88 -13.07
N SER A 147 10.17 -11.75 -14.07
CA SER A 147 11.11 -11.87 -15.17
C SER A 147 10.45 -11.38 -16.46
N VAL A 148 11.24 -10.70 -17.29
CA VAL A 148 10.78 -10.18 -18.58
C VAL A 148 11.71 -10.70 -19.67
N ASP A 149 11.15 -11.52 -20.56
CA ASP A 149 11.82 -11.98 -21.77
C ASP A 149 11.85 -10.84 -22.79
N ARG A 150 13.03 -10.21 -22.94
CA ARG A 150 13.21 -9.08 -23.85
C ARG A 150 13.05 -9.46 -25.33
N ASN A 151 13.25 -10.72 -25.69
CA ASN A 151 13.10 -11.17 -27.07
C ASN A 151 11.62 -11.28 -27.46
N LYS A 152 10.74 -11.57 -26.50
CA LYS A 152 9.28 -11.62 -26.71
C LYS A 152 8.59 -10.28 -26.45
N CYS A 153 9.21 -9.37 -25.72
CA CYS A 153 8.59 -8.11 -25.34
C CYS A 153 8.57 -7.10 -26.50
N THR A 154 7.37 -6.81 -27.01
CA THR A 154 7.15 -5.80 -28.07
C THR A 154 6.94 -4.37 -27.55
N SER A 155 7.12 -4.13 -26.24
CA SER A 155 6.89 -2.81 -25.60
C SER A 155 5.49 -2.21 -25.83
N CYS A 156 4.46 -3.05 -26.03
CA CYS A 156 3.08 -2.64 -26.32
C CYS A 156 2.38 -1.82 -25.20
N GLY A 157 2.97 -1.76 -24.00
CA GLY A 157 2.48 -0.96 -22.86
C GLY A 157 1.29 -1.55 -22.10
N THR A 158 0.77 -2.72 -22.48
CA THR A 158 -0.39 -3.35 -21.83
C THR A 158 -0.13 -3.67 -20.35
N CYS A 159 1.08 -4.15 -20.02
CA CYS A 159 1.46 -4.45 -18.65
C CYS A 159 1.47 -3.21 -17.74
N MET A 160 1.87 -2.04 -18.26
CA MET A 160 1.86 -0.77 -17.54
C MET A 160 0.42 -0.26 -17.34
N ARG A 161 -0.42 -0.31 -18.38
CA ARG A 161 -1.83 0.11 -18.32
C ARG A 161 -2.67 -0.69 -17.32
N ASN A 162 -2.28 -1.93 -17.05
CA ASN A 162 -2.98 -2.82 -16.13
C ASN A 162 -2.28 -3.02 -14.79
N CYS A 163 -1.19 -2.29 -14.53
CA CYS A 163 -0.53 -2.34 -13.24
C CYS A 163 -1.28 -1.45 -12.23
N PRO A 164 -1.81 -2.01 -11.12
CA PRO A 164 -2.52 -1.22 -10.11
C PRO A 164 -1.59 -0.23 -9.37
N MET A 165 -0.29 -0.50 -9.42
CA MET A 165 0.76 0.33 -8.83
C MET A 165 1.30 1.39 -9.80
N GLU A 166 0.75 1.49 -11.03
CA GLU A 166 1.13 2.49 -12.04
C GLU A 166 2.63 2.51 -12.37
N ILE A 167 3.26 1.34 -12.34
CA ILE A 167 4.67 1.14 -12.72
C ILE A 167 4.75 0.45 -14.08
N ASN A 168 5.91 0.56 -14.73
CA ASN A 168 6.21 -0.19 -15.94
C ASN A 168 7.01 -1.47 -15.58
N PRO A 169 6.36 -2.64 -15.44
CA PRO A 169 7.04 -3.88 -15.09
C PRO A 169 7.93 -4.43 -16.21
N ALA A 170 7.74 -4.01 -17.48
CA ALA A 170 8.59 -4.43 -18.58
C ALA A 170 9.98 -3.77 -18.54
N VAL A 171 10.08 -2.56 -18.00
CA VAL A 171 11.35 -1.81 -17.87
C VAL A 171 11.95 -1.99 -16.48
N HIS A 172 11.13 -1.94 -15.44
CA HIS A 172 11.54 -2.04 -14.04
C HIS A 172 10.79 -3.17 -13.32
N PRO A 173 11.09 -4.45 -13.62
CA PRO A 173 10.43 -5.59 -12.99
C PRO A 173 10.65 -5.65 -11.47
N ASP A 174 11.82 -5.22 -11.01
CA ASP A 174 12.21 -5.19 -9.58
C ASP A 174 11.91 -3.86 -8.87
N SER A 175 10.96 -3.08 -9.39
CA SER A 175 10.55 -1.83 -8.73
C SER A 175 10.15 -2.08 -7.28
N ALA A 176 10.62 -1.23 -6.36
CA ALA A 176 10.20 -1.24 -4.95
C ALA A 176 8.67 -1.03 -4.79
N GLU A 177 8.03 -0.45 -5.82
CA GLU A 177 6.59 -0.25 -5.90
C GLU A 177 5.80 -1.49 -6.33
N CYS A 178 6.46 -2.52 -6.87
CA CYS A 178 5.81 -3.72 -7.34
C CYS A 178 5.31 -4.58 -6.17
N ILE A 179 3.99 -4.75 -6.07
CA ILE A 179 3.32 -5.66 -5.12
C ILE A 179 3.25 -7.11 -5.60
N ARG A 180 3.88 -7.44 -6.75
CA ARG A 180 3.97 -8.80 -7.29
C ARG A 180 2.61 -9.53 -7.43
N CYS A 181 1.55 -8.78 -7.74
CA CYS A 181 0.18 -9.30 -7.86
C CYS A 181 -0.09 -10.18 -9.09
N GLY A 182 0.85 -10.29 -10.03
CA GLY A 182 0.68 -11.10 -11.25
C GLY A 182 -0.33 -10.57 -12.29
N LYS A 183 -1.05 -9.46 -12.05
CA LYS A 183 -2.01 -8.90 -13.03
C LYS A 183 -1.40 -8.65 -14.42
N CYS A 184 -0.11 -8.31 -14.48
CA CYS A 184 0.61 -8.05 -15.73
C CYS A 184 0.98 -9.33 -16.50
N THR A 185 1.22 -10.47 -15.84
CA THR A 185 1.51 -11.74 -16.52
C THR A 185 0.27 -12.27 -17.22
N GLY A 186 -0.89 -12.18 -16.57
CA GLY A 186 -2.17 -12.63 -17.13
C GLY A 186 -2.71 -11.80 -18.30
N LYS A 187 -2.24 -10.55 -18.48
CA LYS A 187 -2.68 -9.64 -19.55
C LYS A 187 -1.65 -9.40 -20.66
N CYS A 188 -0.45 -9.98 -20.55
CA CYS A 188 0.58 -9.82 -21.57
C CYS A 188 0.22 -10.66 -22.80
N PRO A 189 0.03 -10.06 -24.00
CA PRO A 189 -0.34 -10.81 -25.20
C PRO A 189 0.79 -11.76 -25.64
N GLU A 190 2.04 -11.30 -25.57
CA GLU A 190 3.23 -12.05 -25.97
C GLU A 190 3.72 -13.05 -24.92
N LYS A 191 3.06 -13.11 -23.75
CA LYS A 191 3.51 -13.88 -22.58
C LYS A 191 5.00 -13.63 -22.24
N ALA A 192 5.47 -12.41 -22.49
CA ALA A 192 6.86 -11.99 -22.25
C ALA A 192 7.17 -11.78 -20.76
N ILE A 193 6.15 -11.68 -19.91
CA ILE A 193 6.31 -11.46 -18.47
C ILE A 193 5.95 -12.74 -17.71
N GLY A 194 6.88 -13.24 -16.90
CA GLY A 194 6.71 -14.42 -16.04
C GLY A 194 6.98 -14.10 -14.57
N MET A 195 6.47 -14.94 -13.68
CA MET A 195 6.86 -14.95 -12.27
C MET A 195 7.89 -16.06 -12.06
N ILE A 196 9.03 -15.72 -11.45
CA ILE A 196 10.11 -16.66 -11.14
C ILE A 196 10.27 -16.81 -9.63
N TRP A 197 10.59 -18.02 -9.20
CA TRP A 197 10.95 -18.35 -7.82
C TRP A 197 12.46 -18.41 -7.70
N GLY A 198 13.02 -17.56 -6.86
CA GLY A 198 14.47 -17.50 -6.63
C GLY A 198 15.20 -16.64 -7.65
N LYS A 199 16.48 -16.44 -7.37
CA LYS A 199 17.49 -15.91 -8.30
C LYS A 199 18.27 -17.06 -8.90
#